data_AF-A0A367L198-F1
#
_entry.id   AF-A0A367L198-F1
#
_cell.length_a   1.000
_cell.length_b   1.000
_cell.length_c   1.000
_cell.angle_alpha   90.00
_cell.angle_beta   90.00
_cell.angle_gamma   90.00
#
_symmetry.space_group_name_H-M   'P 1'
#
loop_
_entity.id
_entity.type
_entity.pdbx_description
1 polymer ?
#
loop_
_entity_poly.entity_id
_entity_poly.type
_entity_poly.pdbx_seq_one_letter_code
_entity_poly.pdbx_strand_id
1 'polypeptide(L)'
;MGRRCFAFGAGPWDPDHRFETSSLVRPWTLFLCRAAMCIYAFFTIFFIIIFNCTAQSSPPTPSPSQKPTTTAAKDTTTGCASVPRSFSYFTVLCYWGLAFYFLFASLHTFSYARTARPLLLRFSRPLQALHALLYSSIVVFPFIVTLTYWAVLFRSRFPTTFDAWRDLSQHALNSIFALFEIIVPRTSPLPWLHLLWLAICLLAYLAVAFITLADQGFYVYAFLDYRQAGGRAYVAAYVLGITFALVLIFCAVHFLIRLRCWMTESKLQLAAKYAREPVLVADVEVADVETKAAS
;
A
#
# COMPACT_ATOMS: atom_id res chain seq x y z
N MET A 1 -16.27 14.55 -29.81
CA MET A 1 -15.60 13.24 -29.67
C MET A 1 -15.37 12.96 -28.19
N GLY A 2 -16.35 12.35 -27.52
CA GLY A 2 -16.33 12.16 -26.07
C GLY A 2 -15.30 11.11 -25.67
N ARG A 3 -14.23 11.51 -24.96
CA ARG A 3 -13.36 10.55 -24.27
C ARG A 3 -14.22 9.81 -23.25
N ARG A 4 -14.40 8.50 -23.42
CA ARG A 4 -15.07 7.65 -22.43
C ARG A 4 -14.23 7.70 -21.14
N CYS A 5 -14.72 8.35 -20.09
CA CYS A 5 -13.98 8.58 -18.83
C CYS A 5 -13.48 7.30 -18.13
N PHE A 6 -14.00 6.13 -18.52
CA PHE A 6 -13.66 4.81 -17.96
C PHE A 6 -13.07 3.84 -18.99
N ALA A 7 -12.75 4.28 -20.21
CA ALA A 7 -12.12 3.41 -21.19
C ALA A 7 -10.61 3.32 -20.94
N PHE A 8 -10.07 2.10 -21.01
CA PHE A 8 -8.61 1.90 -21.07
C PHE A 8 -8.07 2.52 -22.36
N GLY A 9 -6.96 3.24 -22.26
CA GLY A 9 -6.30 3.84 -23.42
C GLY A 9 -5.87 2.76 -24.42
N ALA A 10 -5.94 3.10 -25.72
CA ALA A 10 -5.53 2.19 -26.80
C ALA A 10 -4.00 2.01 -26.91
N GLY A 11 -3.21 2.90 -26.30
CA GLY A 11 -1.75 2.84 -26.33
C GLY A 11 -1.15 1.76 -25.41
N PRO A 12 0.14 1.41 -25.58
CA PRO A 12 0.83 0.44 -24.72
C PRO A 12 0.76 0.85 -23.23
N TRP A 13 0.64 -0.14 -22.35
CA TRP A 13 0.70 0.11 -20.91
C TRP A 13 2.14 0.38 -20.50
N ASP A 14 2.39 1.45 -19.76
CA ASP A 14 3.70 1.82 -19.21
C ASP A 14 4.87 1.55 -20.19
N PRO A 15 4.92 2.27 -21.33
CA PRO A 15 5.89 1.99 -22.40
C PRO A 15 7.34 2.09 -21.94
N ASP A 16 7.61 2.87 -20.89
CA ASP A 16 8.96 3.08 -20.35
C ASP A 16 9.29 2.20 -19.13
N HIS A 17 8.43 1.23 -18.79
CA HIS A 17 8.58 0.32 -17.65
C HIS A 17 8.87 1.06 -16.32
N ARG A 18 8.16 2.15 -16.08
CA ARG A 18 8.38 3.04 -14.93
C ARG A 18 8.06 2.37 -13.60
N PHE A 19 7.15 1.39 -13.58
CA PHE A 19 6.88 0.60 -12.38
C PHE A 19 8.07 -0.27 -11.98
N GLU A 20 8.83 -0.79 -12.94
CA GLU A 20 9.92 -1.76 -12.72
C GLU A 20 11.33 -1.17 -12.74
N THR A 21 11.46 0.14 -12.95
CA THR A 21 12.75 0.81 -13.09
C THR A 21 12.94 1.96 -12.10
N SER A 22 14.20 2.33 -11.89
CA SER A 22 14.62 3.47 -11.08
C SER A 22 15.65 4.29 -11.85
N SER A 23 15.67 5.61 -11.64
CA SER A 23 16.77 6.49 -12.07
C SER A 23 17.95 6.47 -11.09
N LEU A 24 17.73 6.00 -9.86
CA LEU A 24 18.71 6.02 -8.77
C LEU A 24 19.46 4.69 -8.63
N VAL A 25 18.79 3.57 -8.89
CA VAL A 25 19.36 2.22 -8.70
C VAL A 25 19.10 1.30 -9.89
N ARG A 26 19.90 0.25 -10.02
CA ARG A 26 19.72 -0.77 -11.07
C ARG A 26 18.49 -1.65 -10.80
N PRO A 27 17.88 -2.27 -11.83
CA PRO A 27 16.69 -3.13 -11.67
C PRO A 27 16.85 -4.25 -10.65
N TRP A 28 18.01 -4.91 -10.60
CA TRP A 28 18.30 -5.94 -9.60
C TRP A 28 18.30 -5.40 -8.17
N THR A 29 18.85 -4.21 -7.94
CA THR A 29 18.83 -3.55 -6.63
C THR A 29 17.41 -3.17 -6.23
N LEU A 30 16.63 -2.59 -7.15
CA LEU A 30 15.22 -2.27 -6.90
C LEU A 30 14.41 -3.53 -6.55
N PHE A 31 14.65 -4.63 -7.26
CA PHE A 31 14.05 -5.93 -6.96
C PHE A 31 14.40 -6.40 -5.55
N LEU A 32 15.69 -6.40 -5.19
CA LEU A 32 16.14 -6.87 -3.87
C LEU A 32 15.54 -6.04 -2.73
N CYS A 33 15.48 -4.71 -2.88
CA CYS A 33 14.84 -3.83 -1.90
C CYS A 33 13.34 -4.17 -1.74
N ARG A 34 12.60 -4.29 -2.85
CA ARG A 34 11.17 -4.64 -2.82
C ARG A 34 10.94 -6.04 -2.24
N ALA A 35 11.79 -7.01 -2.58
CA ALA A 35 11.73 -8.36 -2.04
C ALA A 35 12.02 -8.38 -0.53
N ALA A 36 13.00 -7.60 -0.05
CA ALA A 36 13.29 -7.48 1.37
C ALA A 36 12.10 -6.87 2.15
N MET A 37 11.49 -5.80 1.62
CA MET A 37 10.27 -5.21 2.22
C MET A 37 9.10 -6.18 2.21
N CYS A 38 8.91 -6.94 1.13
CA CYS A 38 7.92 -8.01 1.03
C CYS A 38 8.12 -9.07 2.12
N ILE A 39 9.34 -9.62 2.22
CA ILE A 39 9.70 -10.64 3.21
C ILE A 39 9.46 -10.11 4.62
N TYR A 40 9.90 -8.89 4.91
CA TYR A 40 9.69 -8.27 6.22
C TYR A 40 8.21 -8.07 6.55
N ALA A 41 7.40 -7.59 5.59
CA ALA A 41 5.97 -7.37 5.80
C ALA A 41 5.23 -8.68 6.06
N PHE A 42 5.48 -9.74 5.28
CA PHE A 42 4.89 -11.05 5.53
C PHE A 42 5.40 -11.69 6.82
N PHE A 43 6.70 -11.57 7.13
CA PHE A 43 7.24 -12.02 8.41
C PHE A 43 6.53 -11.34 9.58
N THR A 44 6.35 -10.02 9.50
CA THR A 44 5.64 -9.24 10.52
C THR A 44 4.21 -9.77 10.70
N ILE A 45 3.46 -9.95 9.61
CA ILE A 45 2.08 -10.46 9.64
C ILE A 45 2.02 -11.85 10.28
N PHE A 46 2.81 -12.80 9.77
CA PHE A 46 2.76 -14.18 10.27
C PHE A 46 3.27 -14.29 11.69
N PHE A 47 4.30 -13.53 12.07
CA PHE A 47 4.80 -13.50 13.43
C PHE A 47 3.74 -12.94 14.39
N ILE A 48 3.03 -11.87 14.04
CA ILE A 48 1.91 -11.35 14.85
C ILE A 48 0.82 -12.42 15.02
N ILE A 49 0.45 -13.10 13.93
CA ILE A 49 -0.56 -14.17 13.96
C ILE A 49 -0.11 -15.31 14.89
N ILE A 50 1.11 -15.83 14.69
CA ILE A 50 1.67 -16.92 15.49
C ILE A 50 1.77 -16.49 16.95
N PHE A 51 2.32 -15.31 17.23
CA PHE A 51 2.48 -14.80 18.59
C PHE A 51 1.13 -14.69 19.30
N ASN A 52 0.10 -14.14 18.65
CA ASN A 52 -1.24 -14.08 19.22
C ASN A 52 -1.83 -15.48 19.47
N CYS A 53 -1.51 -16.49 18.65
CA CYS A 53 -2.02 -17.84 18.83
C CYS A 53 -1.25 -18.68 19.87
N THR A 54 0.03 -18.37 20.14
CA THR A 54 0.90 -19.22 20.97
C THR A 54 1.32 -18.59 22.29
N ALA A 55 1.29 -17.25 22.41
CA ALA A 55 1.57 -16.60 23.67
C ALA A 55 0.52 -17.02 24.71
N GLN A 56 0.98 -17.43 25.90
CA GLN A 56 0.08 -17.66 27.03
C GLN A 56 -0.76 -16.40 27.20
N SER A 57 -2.09 -16.58 27.24
CA SER A 57 -3.05 -15.49 27.39
C SER A 57 -2.76 -14.73 28.67
N SER A 58 -1.91 -13.71 28.56
CA SER A 58 -1.76 -12.69 29.58
C SER A 58 -3.12 -11.97 29.71
N PRO A 59 -3.48 -11.48 30.90
CA PRO A 59 -4.72 -10.74 31.09
C PRO A 59 -4.88 -9.66 30.02
N PRO A 60 -6.12 -9.38 29.58
CA PRO A 60 -6.40 -8.68 28.33
C PRO A 60 -5.64 -7.35 28.24
N THR A 61 -4.67 -7.28 27.35
CA THR A 61 -4.02 -6.01 27.00
C THR A 61 -5.09 -5.11 26.41
N PRO A 62 -5.39 -3.95 27.00
CA PRO A 62 -6.38 -3.05 26.44
C PRO A 62 -5.94 -2.63 25.03
N SER A 63 -6.78 -2.91 24.05
CA SER A 63 -6.55 -2.49 22.66
C SER A 63 -6.34 -0.96 22.65
N PRO A 64 -5.25 -0.43 22.03
CA PRO A 64 -4.95 1.01 22.00
C PRO A 64 -6.13 1.85 21.49
N SER A 65 -6.95 1.24 20.63
CA SER A 65 -8.13 1.80 19.97
C SER A 65 -9.36 2.01 20.87
N GLN A 66 -9.39 1.52 22.12
CA GLN A 66 -10.58 1.62 23.00
C GLN A 66 -10.31 2.38 24.30
N LYS A 67 -11.13 3.41 24.60
CA LYS A 67 -11.08 4.16 25.86
C LYS A 67 -11.73 3.32 26.96
N PRO A 68 -11.19 3.26 28.19
CA PRO A 68 -11.86 2.54 29.27
C PRO A 68 -13.22 3.20 29.51
N THR A 69 -14.32 2.46 29.31
CA THR A 69 -15.68 2.92 29.63
C THR A 69 -16.59 1.78 30.06
N THR A 70 -17.61 2.13 30.84
CA THR A 70 -18.51 1.28 31.63
C THR A 70 -19.76 0.78 30.87
N THR A 71 -19.94 1.09 29.58
CA THR A 71 -21.22 0.81 28.88
C THR A 71 -21.14 0.38 27.41
N ALA A 72 -19.96 0.31 26.79
CA ALA A 72 -19.79 -0.29 25.47
C ALA A 72 -19.03 -1.60 25.60
N ALA A 73 -19.52 -2.67 24.94
CA ALA A 73 -18.86 -3.98 24.96
C ALA A 73 -17.43 -3.84 24.41
N LYS A 74 -16.46 -3.95 25.32
CA LYS A 74 -15.03 -3.95 25.01
C LYS A 74 -14.75 -5.16 24.11
N ASP A 75 -13.83 -5.02 23.15
CA ASP A 75 -13.30 -6.20 22.47
C ASP A 75 -12.51 -7.03 23.49
N THR A 76 -13.10 -8.12 23.97
CA THR A 76 -12.51 -9.02 24.96
C THR A 76 -11.81 -10.21 24.31
N THR A 77 -11.78 -10.30 22.97
CA THR A 77 -11.21 -11.46 22.30
C THR A 77 -9.69 -11.38 22.32
N THR A 78 -9.08 -12.36 23.00
CA THR A 78 -7.63 -12.49 23.17
C THR A 78 -7.13 -13.76 22.49
N GLY A 79 -5.80 -13.90 22.44
CA GLY A 79 -5.18 -15.10 21.90
C GLY A 79 -5.47 -15.31 20.41
N CYS A 80 -5.53 -16.57 19.99
CA CYS A 80 -5.71 -16.91 18.57
C CYS A 80 -7.04 -16.42 17.99
N ALA A 81 -8.09 -16.31 18.82
CA ALA A 81 -9.39 -15.81 18.39
C ALA A 81 -9.34 -14.33 17.97
N SER A 82 -8.32 -13.56 18.37
CA SER A 82 -8.14 -12.16 17.96
C SER A 82 -7.71 -12.01 16.49
N VAL A 83 -7.12 -13.07 15.89
CA VAL A 83 -6.62 -13.06 14.51
C VAL A 83 -7.72 -12.79 13.48
N PRO A 84 -8.83 -13.56 13.41
CA PRO A 84 -9.89 -13.25 12.46
C PRO A 84 -10.51 -11.87 12.71
N ARG A 85 -10.63 -11.46 13.98
CA ARG A 85 -11.15 -10.13 14.35
C ARG A 85 -10.25 -8.98 13.88
N SER A 86 -8.94 -9.21 13.79
CA SER A 86 -7.97 -8.21 13.32
C SER A 86 -8.24 -7.70 11.90
N PHE A 87 -8.92 -8.49 11.05
CA PHE A 87 -9.30 -8.08 9.69
C PHE A 87 -10.38 -6.98 9.66
N SER A 88 -11.01 -6.65 10.79
CA SER A 88 -11.92 -5.51 10.89
C SER A 88 -11.19 -4.16 10.94
N TYR A 89 -9.88 -4.16 11.22
CA TYR A 89 -9.08 -2.95 11.38
C TYR A 89 -8.48 -2.53 10.04
N PHE A 90 -8.72 -1.29 9.61
CA PHE A 90 -8.15 -0.74 8.38
C PHE A 90 -6.63 -0.78 8.37
N THR A 91 -6.01 -0.55 9.53
CA THR A 91 -4.55 -0.58 9.67
C THR A 91 -3.97 -1.96 9.34
N VAL A 92 -4.66 -3.04 9.71
CA VAL A 92 -4.29 -4.43 9.40
C VAL A 92 -4.52 -4.71 7.91
N LEU A 93 -5.67 -4.32 7.36
CA LEU A 93 -5.97 -4.46 5.93
C LEU A 93 -4.98 -3.70 5.05
N CYS A 94 -4.62 -2.49 5.45
CA CYS A 94 -3.62 -1.66 4.78
C CYS A 94 -2.24 -2.34 4.78
N TYR A 95 -1.85 -3.00 5.87
CA TYR A 95 -0.56 -3.68 5.97
C TYR A 95 -0.52 -4.98 5.16
N TRP A 96 -1.63 -5.72 5.07
CA TRP A 96 -1.78 -6.83 4.12
C TRP A 96 -1.67 -6.34 2.67
N GLY A 97 -2.37 -5.25 2.33
CA GLY A 97 -2.28 -4.62 1.02
C GLY A 97 -0.84 -4.21 0.67
N LEU A 98 -0.10 -3.65 1.64
CA LEU A 98 1.31 -3.31 1.53
C LEU A 98 2.17 -4.55 1.22
N ALA A 99 2.00 -5.64 1.98
CA ALA A 99 2.75 -6.88 1.78
C ALA A 99 2.52 -7.47 0.37
N PHE A 100 1.26 -7.56 -0.06
CA PHE A 100 0.94 -8.04 -1.41
C PHE A 100 1.42 -7.11 -2.51
N TYR A 101 1.35 -5.79 -2.31
CA TYR A 101 1.92 -4.84 -3.25
C TYR A 101 3.41 -5.09 -3.46
N PHE A 102 4.20 -5.20 -2.38
CA PHE A 102 5.64 -5.46 -2.53
C PHE A 102 5.95 -6.83 -3.12
N LEU A 103 5.11 -7.84 -2.89
CA LEU A 103 5.19 -9.11 -3.61
C LEU A 103 5.07 -8.90 -5.12
N PHE A 104 3.97 -8.30 -5.58
CA PHE A 104 3.76 -8.09 -7.02
C PHE A 104 4.80 -7.15 -7.63
N ALA A 105 5.12 -6.05 -6.95
CA ALA A 105 6.15 -5.11 -7.40
C ALA A 105 7.52 -5.79 -7.52
N SER A 106 7.90 -6.66 -6.57
CA SER A 106 9.14 -7.43 -6.66
C SER A 106 9.13 -8.42 -7.83
N LEU A 107 8.02 -9.13 -8.08
CA LEU A 107 7.88 -10.06 -9.21
C LEU A 107 7.93 -9.36 -10.58
N HIS A 108 7.27 -8.20 -10.71
CA HIS A 108 7.33 -7.36 -11.91
C HIS A 108 8.76 -6.85 -12.14
N THR A 109 9.43 -6.37 -11.08
CA THR A 109 10.82 -5.90 -11.16
C THR A 109 11.79 -7.02 -11.50
N PHE A 110 11.63 -8.21 -10.91
CA PHE A 110 12.47 -9.38 -11.18
C PHE A 110 12.35 -9.84 -12.63
N SER A 111 11.12 -10.00 -13.12
CA SER A 111 10.87 -10.41 -14.50
C SER A 111 11.46 -9.41 -15.50
N TYR A 112 11.35 -8.11 -15.23
CA TYR A 112 12.05 -7.08 -15.99
C TYR A 112 13.58 -7.18 -15.89
N ALA A 113 14.14 -7.28 -14.69
CA ALA A 113 15.59 -7.37 -14.47
C ALA A 113 16.20 -8.59 -15.19
N ARG A 114 15.45 -9.69 -15.27
CA ARG A 114 15.87 -10.92 -15.96
C ARG A 114 15.71 -10.84 -17.47
N THR A 115 14.57 -10.35 -17.97
CA THR A 115 14.16 -10.54 -19.39
C THR A 115 13.88 -9.26 -20.16
N ALA A 116 13.97 -8.08 -19.53
CA ALA A 116 13.47 -6.80 -20.04
C ALA A 116 11.96 -6.78 -20.39
N ARG A 117 11.21 -7.85 -20.06
CA ARG A 117 9.76 -7.94 -20.26
C ARG A 117 9.05 -8.19 -18.92
N PRO A 118 8.52 -7.15 -18.26
CA PRO A 118 7.91 -7.30 -16.94
C PRO A 118 6.63 -8.15 -16.99
N LEU A 119 6.39 -8.90 -15.92
CA LEU A 119 5.18 -9.70 -15.72
C LEU A 119 3.91 -8.85 -15.81
N LEU A 120 3.96 -7.58 -15.38
CA LEU A 120 2.82 -6.65 -15.43
C LEU A 120 2.28 -6.46 -16.86
N LEU A 121 3.15 -6.48 -17.88
CA LEU A 121 2.72 -6.37 -19.28
C LEU A 121 1.96 -7.59 -19.79
N ARG A 122 2.10 -8.74 -19.13
CA ARG A 122 1.35 -9.96 -19.48
C ARG A 122 -0.08 -9.94 -18.92
N PHE A 123 -0.36 -9.05 -17.97
CA PHE A 123 -1.69 -8.92 -17.38
C PHE A 123 -2.66 -8.21 -18.32
N SER A 124 -3.95 -8.48 -18.17
CA SER A 124 -5.00 -7.75 -18.88
C SER A 124 -5.05 -6.29 -18.40
N ARG A 125 -5.58 -5.39 -19.23
CA ARG A 125 -5.68 -3.94 -18.92
C ARG A 125 -6.34 -3.64 -17.56
N PRO A 126 -7.42 -4.33 -17.15
CA PRO A 126 -7.98 -4.12 -15.81
C PRO A 126 -7.01 -4.46 -14.69
N LEU A 127 -6.29 -5.58 -14.77
CA LEU A 127 -5.31 -5.98 -13.75
C LEU A 127 -4.11 -5.02 -13.69
N GLN A 128 -3.68 -4.48 -14.83
CA GLN A 128 -2.68 -3.43 -14.88
C GLN A 128 -3.16 -2.14 -14.20
N ALA A 129 -4.38 -1.70 -14.49
CA ALA A 129 -4.99 -0.55 -13.85
C ALA A 129 -5.17 -0.76 -12.33
N LEU A 130 -5.57 -1.97 -11.91
CA LEU A 130 -5.66 -2.34 -10.51
C LEU A 130 -4.29 -2.33 -9.83
N HIS A 131 -3.22 -2.76 -10.50
CA HIS A 131 -1.87 -2.63 -9.96
C HIS A 131 -1.46 -1.16 -9.78
N ALA A 132 -1.79 -0.28 -10.72
CA ALA A 132 -1.55 1.16 -10.58
C ALA A 132 -2.38 1.80 -9.45
N LEU A 133 -3.63 1.36 -9.27
CA LEU A 133 -4.46 1.79 -8.14
C LEU A 133 -3.91 1.25 -6.81
N LEU A 134 -3.44 -0.01 -6.79
CA LEU A 134 -2.79 -0.61 -5.62
C LEU A 134 -1.54 0.19 -5.25
N TYR A 135 -0.67 0.54 -6.21
CA TYR A 135 0.45 1.46 -5.99
C TYR A 135 0.00 2.76 -5.31
N SER A 136 -1.06 3.38 -5.84
CA SER A 136 -1.58 4.64 -5.31
C SER A 136 -2.08 4.51 -3.87
N SER A 137 -2.70 3.37 -3.55
CA SER A 137 -3.11 3.06 -2.18
C SER A 137 -1.90 2.93 -1.25
N ILE A 138 -0.80 2.33 -1.73
CA ILE A 138 0.42 2.11 -0.94
C ILE A 138 1.20 3.40 -0.70
N VAL A 139 1.20 4.33 -1.65
CA VAL A 139 1.89 5.62 -1.42
C VAL A 139 1.02 6.65 -0.70
N VAL A 140 -0.24 6.34 -0.37
CA VAL A 140 -1.19 7.27 0.29
C VAL A 140 -1.70 6.75 1.63
N PHE A 141 -2.32 5.56 1.67
CA PHE A 141 -2.95 5.03 2.88
C PHE A 141 -2.01 4.80 4.05
N PRO A 142 -0.75 4.35 3.87
CA PRO A 142 0.18 4.22 4.98
C PRO A 142 0.39 5.50 5.78
N PHE A 143 0.45 6.67 5.12
CA PHE A 143 0.56 7.95 5.82
C PHE A 143 -0.71 8.30 6.60
N ILE A 144 -1.90 8.00 6.05
CA ILE A 144 -3.17 8.15 6.79
C ILE A 144 -3.17 7.24 8.02
N VAL A 145 -2.74 5.98 7.87
CA VAL A 145 -2.65 5.01 8.96
C VAL A 145 -1.68 5.49 10.04
N THR A 146 -0.49 5.93 9.64
CA THR A 146 0.52 6.48 10.57
C THR A 146 -0.04 7.69 11.31
N LEU A 147 -0.60 8.67 10.60
CA LEU A 147 -1.18 9.86 11.23
C LEU A 147 -2.32 9.49 12.19
N THR A 148 -3.24 8.62 11.77
CA THR A 148 -4.36 8.19 12.59
C THR A 148 -3.87 7.43 13.83
N TYR A 149 -2.90 6.53 13.68
CA TYR A 149 -2.35 5.81 14.81
C TYR A 149 -1.68 6.76 15.80
N TRP A 150 -0.72 7.56 15.36
CA TRP A 150 0.09 8.38 16.29
C TRP A 150 -0.64 9.61 16.84
N ALA A 151 -1.56 10.21 16.07
CA ALA A 151 -2.29 11.40 16.51
C ALA A 151 -3.61 11.09 17.22
N VAL A 152 -4.24 9.94 16.94
CA VAL A 152 -5.59 9.62 17.45
C VAL A 152 -5.61 8.38 18.36
N LEU A 153 -4.85 7.33 18.03
CA LEU A 153 -4.94 6.05 18.74
C LEU A 153 -3.85 5.85 19.81
N PHE A 154 -2.66 6.41 19.59
CA PHE A 154 -1.53 6.27 20.50
C PHE A 154 -1.76 7.08 21.78
N ARG A 155 -1.42 6.50 22.94
CA ARG A 155 -1.71 7.12 24.25
C ARG A 155 -0.50 7.71 24.94
N SER A 156 0.59 6.95 25.09
CA SER A 156 1.83 7.46 25.70
C SER A 156 2.96 6.45 25.77
N ARG A 157 2.66 5.15 25.93
CA ARG A 157 3.67 4.09 26.10
C ARG A 157 3.23 2.76 25.53
N PHE A 158 4.21 1.95 25.12
CA PHE A 158 4.00 0.56 24.76
C PHE A 158 3.97 -0.33 26.02
N PRO A 159 2.95 -1.20 26.21
CA PRO A 159 2.89 -2.10 27.36
C PRO A 159 4.01 -3.14 27.36
N THR A 160 4.37 -3.66 26.18
CA THR A 160 5.39 -4.70 26.00
C THR A 160 6.33 -4.36 24.84
N THR A 161 7.48 -5.05 24.78
CA THR A 161 8.40 -4.98 23.64
C THR A 161 7.75 -5.49 22.35
N PHE A 162 6.90 -6.52 22.46
CA PHE A 162 6.11 -7.02 21.33
C PHE A 162 5.14 -5.96 20.80
N ASP A 163 4.39 -5.28 21.67
CA ASP A 163 3.49 -4.21 21.26
C ASP A 163 4.24 -3.06 20.59
N ALA A 164 5.40 -2.68 21.13
CA ALA A 164 6.26 -1.67 20.52
C ALA A 164 6.72 -2.07 19.11
N TRP A 165 7.21 -3.30 18.95
CA TRP A 165 7.65 -3.82 17.66
C TRP A 165 6.49 -3.94 16.66
N ARG A 166 5.34 -4.50 17.08
CA ARG A 166 4.14 -4.66 16.25
C ARG A 166 3.69 -3.31 15.72
N ASP A 167 3.51 -2.34 16.61
CA ASP A 167 2.94 -1.05 16.28
C ASP A 167 3.93 -0.20 15.46
N LEU A 168 5.23 -0.25 15.76
CA LEU A 168 6.25 0.39 14.93
C LEU A 168 6.27 -0.22 13.52
N SER A 169 6.16 -1.55 13.41
CA SER A 169 6.16 -2.22 12.11
C SER A 169 4.91 -1.86 11.29
N GLN A 170 3.72 -1.98 11.88
CA GLN A 170 2.47 -1.77 11.15
C GLN A 170 2.10 -0.30 10.94
N HIS A 171 2.59 0.62 11.79
CA HIS A 171 2.13 2.01 11.80
C HIS A 171 3.23 3.06 11.63
N ALA A 172 4.52 2.68 11.61
CA ALA A 172 5.60 3.57 11.21
C ALA A 172 6.35 3.06 9.97
N LEU A 173 6.76 1.79 9.94
CA LEU A 173 7.51 1.23 8.81
C LEU A 173 6.65 1.17 7.53
N ASN A 174 5.33 1.07 7.66
CA ASN A 174 4.42 1.20 6.51
C ASN A 174 4.63 2.51 5.72
N SER A 175 4.80 3.65 6.40
CA SER A 175 5.07 4.95 5.79
C SER A 175 6.49 5.07 5.26
N ILE A 176 7.46 4.39 5.88
CA ILE A 176 8.83 4.29 5.35
C ILE A 176 8.84 3.51 4.03
N PHE A 177 8.08 2.42 3.95
CA PHE A 177 7.95 1.63 2.72
C PHE A 177 7.21 2.41 1.63
N ALA A 178 6.16 3.16 1.99
CA ALA A 178 5.50 4.09 1.08
C ALA A 178 6.47 5.15 0.54
N LEU A 179 7.32 5.72 1.41
CA LEU A 179 8.31 6.72 1.04
C LEU A 179 9.36 6.15 0.07
N PHE A 180 9.78 4.90 0.27
CA PHE A 180 10.65 4.21 -0.69
C PHE A 180 10.03 4.18 -2.10
N GLU A 181 8.76 3.81 -2.22
CA GLU A 181 8.03 3.78 -3.51
C GLU A 181 7.74 5.16 -4.12
N ILE A 182 7.80 6.21 -3.31
CA ILE A 182 7.74 7.61 -3.79
C ILE A 182 9.09 8.04 -4.34
N ILE A 183 10.18 7.73 -3.64
CA ILE A 183 11.51 8.29 -3.93
C ILE A 183 12.28 7.48 -4.98
N VAL A 184 12.27 6.15 -4.88
CA VAL A 184 13.23 5.30 -5.60
C VAL A 184 12.78 4.89 -7.00
N PRO A 185 11.58 4.33 -7.21
CA PRO A 185 11.10 3.95 -8.54
C PRO A 185 10.82 5.17 -9.43
N ARG A 186 10.75 4.97 -10.75
CA ARG A 186 10.38 6.01 -11.73
C ARG A 186 8.88 6.19 -11.90
N THR A 187 8.03 5.53 -11.11
CA THR A 187 6.58 5.51 -11.28
C THR A 187 5.99 6.91 -11.48
N SER A 188 5.14 7.09 -12.49
CA SER A 188 4.52 8.38 -12.82
C SER A 188 3.70 8.99 -11.66
N PRO A 189 3.48 10.32 -11.65
CA PRO A 189 2.55 10.98 -10.74
C PRO A 189 1.16 10.34 -10.74
N LEU A 190 0.53 10.29 -9.57
CA LEU A 190 -0.74 9.63 -9.36
C LEU A 190 -1.84 10.23 -10.27
N PRO A 191 -2.55 9.42 -11.07
CA PRO A 191 -3.72 9.90 -11.80
C PRO A 191 -4.76 10.46 -10.83
N TRP A 192 -5.29 11.66 -11.09
CA TRP A 192 -6.32 12.27 -10.22
C TRP A 192 -7.56 11.40 -10.03
N LEU A 193 -7.90 10.56 -11.01
CA LEU A 193 -8.98 9.59 -10.90
C LEU A 193 -8.75 8.59 -9.75
N HIS A 194 -7.51 8.30 -9.38
CA HIS A 194 -7.23 7.41 -8.26
C HIS A 194 -7.69 8.01 -6.93
N LEU A 195 -7.74 9.33 -6.77
CA LEU A 195 -8.29 9.95 -5.55
C LEU A 195 -9.74 9.52 -5.32
N LEU A 196 -10.56 9.47 -6.38
CA LEU A 196 -11.93 8.96 -6.32
C LEU A 196 -11.96 7.50 -5.85
N TRP A 197 -11.14 6.63 -6.45
CA TRP A 197 -11.11 5.22 -6.08
C TRP A 197 -10.58 4.97 -4.67
N LEU A 198 -9.57 5.73 -4.22
CA LEU A 198 -9.08 5.67 -2.85
C LEU A 198 -10.15 6.13 -1.85
N ALA A 199 -10.93 7.16 -2.19
CA ALA A 199 -12.08 7.58 -1.38
C ALA A 199 -13.16 6.48 -1.31
N ILE A 200 -13.45 5.81 -2.44
CA ILE A 200 -14.36 4.66 -2.48
C ILE A 200 -13.84 3.52 -1.59
N CYS A 201 -12.54 3.22 -1.60
CA CYS A 201 -11.96 2.21 -0.71
C CYS A 201 -12.13 2.57 0.78
N LEU A 202 -11.93 3.83 1.16
CA LEU A 202 -12.17 4.27 2.55
C LEU A 202 -13.65 4.22 2.92
N LEU A 203 -14.54 4.57 2.00
CA LEU A 203 -15.99 4.47 2.22
C LEU A 203 -16.43 3.01 2.39
N ALA A 204 -15.91 2.12 1.54
CA ALA A 204 -16.14 0.68 1.65
C ALA A 204 -15.62 0.13 2.99
N TYR A 205 -14.44 0.59 3.43
CA TYR A 205 -13.94 0.26 4.76
C TYR A 205 -14.87 0.74 5.88
N LEU A 206 -15.39 1.97 5.79
CA LEU A 206 -16.34 2.48 6.78
C LEU A 206 -17.57 1.58 6.87
N ALA A 207 -18.08 1.09 5.73
CA ALA A 207 -19.16 0.11 5.71
C ALA A 207 -18.76 -1.20 6.44
N VAL A 208 -17.55 -1.73 6.18
CA VAL A 208 -17.02 -2.90 6.90
C VAL A 208 -16.99 -2.66 8.42
N ALA A 209 -16.55 -1.49 8.89
CA ALA A 209 -16.52 -1.18 10.32
C ALA A 209 -17.92 -1.22 10.97
N PHE A 210 -18.96 -0.78 10.25
CA PHE A 210 -20.34 -0.86 10.74
C PHE A 210 -20.95 -2.27 10.59
N ILE A 211 -20.52 -3.05 9.59
CA ILE A 211 -20.85 -4.48 9.52
C ILE A 211 -20.26 -5.21 10.73
N THR A 212 -19.00 -4.94 11.09
CA THR A 212 -18.38 -5.50 12.30
C THR A 212 -19.17 -5.12 13.57
N LEU A 213 -19.67 -3.90 13.67
CA LEU A 213 -20.54 -3.52 14.80
C LEU A 213 -21.82 -4.34 14.83
N ALA A 214 -22.49 -4.51 13.69
CA ALA A 214 -23.75 -5.24 13.58
C ALA A 214 -23.58 -6.74 13.86
N ASP A 215 -22.48 -7.33 13.38
CA ASP A 215 -22.18 -8.77 13.49
C ASP A 215 -21.51 -9.14 14.83
N GLN A 216 -20.55 -8.34 15.28
CA GLN A 216 -19.67 -8.67 16.41
C GLN A 216 -19.90 -7.79 17.65
N GLY A 217 -20.77 -6.78 17.57
CA GLY A 217 -21.21 -6.00 18.72
C GLY A 217 -20.21 -4.98 19.26
N PHE A 218 -19.14 -4.65 18.52
CA PHE A 218 -18.14 -3.65 18.95
C PHE A 218 -17.77 -2.67 17.83
N TYR A 219 -17.37 -1.46 18.22
CA TYR A 219 -16.77 -0.49 17.31
C TYR A 219 -15.28 -0.77 17.16
N VAL A 220 -14.81 -0.89 15.92
CA VAL A 220 -13.39 -1.08 15.58
C VAL A 220 -12.51 0.06 16.12
N TYR A 221 -13.02 1.29 16.12
CA TYR A 221 -12.34 2.46 16.65
C TYR A 221 -13.25 3.25 17.59
N ALA A 222 -12.72 3.68 18.74
CA ALA A 222 -13.48 4.49 19.70
C ALA A 222 -13.99 5.82 19.09
N PHE A 223 -13.30 6.39 18.11
CA PHE A 223 -13.74 7.61 17.44
C PHE A 223 -14.96 7.41 16.52
N LEU A 224 -15.34 6.16 16.21
CA LEU A 224 -16.58 5.83 15.50
C LEU A 224 -17.76 5.61 16.46
N ASP A 225 -17.49 5.34 17.73
CA ASP A 225 -18.52 5.21 18.75
C ASP A 225 -18.96 6.60 19.20
N TYR A 226 -20.15 7.04 18.78
CA TYR A 226 -20.70 8.34 19.15
C TYR A 226 -20.84 8.53 20.68
N ARG A 227 -20.91 7.45 21.46
CA ARG A 227 -20.97 7.51 22.93
C ARG A 227 -19.61 7.85 23.54
N GLN A 228 -18.52 7.47 22.87
CA GLN A 228 -17.15 7.74 23.31
C GLN A 228 -16.55 8.99 22.67
N ALA A 229 -16.95 9.30 21.43
CA ALA A 229 -16.45 10.44 20.67
C ALA A 229 -17.03 11.79 21.16
N GLY A 230 -18.04 11.80 22.04
CA GLY A 230 -18.71 13.01 22.51
C GLY A 230 -19.98 13.39 21.73
N GLY A 231 -20.49 12.49 20.90
CA GLY A 231 -21.72 12.66 20.11
C GLY A 231 -21.54 12.34 18.63
N ARG A 232 -22.66 12.29 17.90
CA ARG A 232 -22.68 11.97 16.45
C ARG A 232 -21.94 13.02 15.61
N ALA A 233 -21.95 14.28 16.04
CA ALA A 233 -21.23 15.36 15.36
C ALA A 233 -19.72 15.14 15.36
N TYR A 234 -19.15 14.62 16.45
CA TYR A 234 -17.72 14.30 16.52
C TYR A 234 -17.36 13.12 15.62
N VAL A 235 -18.19 12.09 15.55
CA VAL A 235 -17.99 10.98 14.60
C VAL A 235 -17.96 11.50 13.16
N ALA A 236 -18.92 12.36 12.80
CA ALA A 236 -18.93 13.01 11.49
C ALA A 236 -17.66 13.85 11.24
N ALA A 237 -17.19 14.58 12.26
CA ALA A 237 -15.94 15.35 12.18
C ALA A 237 -14.71 14.44 11.96
N TYR A 238 -14.63 13.27 12.60
CA TYR A 238 -13.56 12.31 12.35
C TYR A 238 -13.60 11.76 10.92
N VAL A 239 -14.78 11.39 10.42
CA VAL A 239 -14.95 10.89 9.06
C VAL A 239 -14.52 11.95 8.04
N LEU A 240 -15.01 13.19 8.18
CA LEU A 240 -14.64 14.31 7.31
C LEU A 240 -13.14 14.65 7.43
N GLY A 241 -12.58 14.60 8.64
CA GLY A 241 -11.16 14.83 8.89
C GLY A 241 -10.27 13.81 8.20
N ILE A 242 -10.62 12.52 8.23
CA ILE A 242 -9.90 11.46 7.51
C ILE A 242 -10.04 11.63 6.00
N THR A 243 -11.23 11.98 5.50
CA THR A 243 -11.42 12.27 4.07
C THR A 243 -10.58 13.48 3.63
N PHE A 244 -10.51 14.52 4.45
CA PHE A 244 -9.65 15.68 4.19
C PHE A 244 -8.17 15.30 4.19
N ALA A 245 -7.74 14.48 5.15
CA ALA A 245 -6.37 13.95 5.20
C ALA A 245 -6.02 13.13 3.95
N LEU A 246 -6.96 12.32 3.43
CA LEU A 246 -6.79 11.61 2.16
C LEU A 246 -6.48 12.58 1.01
N VAL A 247 -7.26 13.65 0.86
CA VAL A 247 -7.06 14.64 -0.21
C VAL A 247 -5.69 15.33 -0.07
N LEU A 248 -5.35 15.79 1.13
CA LEU A 248 -4.07 16.47 1.37
C LEU A 248 -2.87 15.56 1.10
N ILE A 249 -2.89 14.33 1.63
CA ILE A 249 -1.81 13.36 1.43
C ILE A 249 -1.72 12.97 -0.04
N PHE A 250 -2.84 12.72 -0.72
CA PHE A 250 -2.84 12.43 -2.14
C PHE A 250 -2.17 13.55 -2.96
N CYS A 251 -2.56 14.80 -2.71
CA CYS A 251 -1.94 15.96 -3.37
C CYS A 251 -0.44 16.05 -3.07
N ALA A 252 -0.06 15.92 -1.80
CA ALA A 252 1.35 15.95 -1.39
C ALA A 252 2.17 14.87 -2.13
N VAL A 253 1.68 13.62 -2.12
CA VAL A 253 2.34 12.48 -2.79
C VAL A 253 2.40 12.69 -4.30
N HIS A 254 1.32 13.13 -4.93
CA HIS A 254 1.29 13.46 -6.36
C HIS A 254 2.39 14.47 -6.71
N PHE A 255 2.51 15.55 -5.96
CA PHE A 255 3.51 16.59 -6.21
C PHE A 255 4.92 16.17 -5.82
N LEU A 256 5.12 15.34 -4.80
CA LEU A 256 6.42 14.76 -4.46
C LEU A 256 6.93 13.83 -5.56
N ILE A 257 6.08 12.97 -6.10
CA ILE A 257 6.41 12.09 -7.23
C ILE A 257 6.73 12.92 -8.48
N ARG A 258 5.96 13.98 -8.73
CA ARG A 258 6.22 14.94 -9.83
C ARG A 258 7.57 15.65 -9.64
N LEU A 259 7.87 16.11 -8.43
CA LEU A 259 9.14 16.73 -8.08
C LEU A 259 10.29 15.76 -8.30
N ARG A 260 10.18 14.53 -7.81
CA ARG A 260 11.17 13.47 -8.04
C ARG A 260 11.39 13.24 -9.54
N CYS A 261 10.32 13.06 -10.34
CA CYS A 261 10.43 12.94 -11.80
C CYS A 261 11.20 14.12 -12.41
N TRP A 262 10.81 15.35 -12.08
CA TRP A 262 11.45 16.56 -12.62
C TRP A 262 12.94 16.65 -12.21
N MET A 263 13.27 16.34 -10.96
CA MET A 263 14.65 16.31 -10.48
C MET A 263 15.47 15.25 -11.23
N THR A 264 14.98 14.01 -11.30
CA THR A 264 15.76 12.90 -11.88
C THR A 264 15.82 12.96 -13.40
N GLU A 265 14.72 13.30 -14.08
CA GLU A 265 14.60 13.22 -15.53
C GLU A 265 14.99 14.53 -16.21
N SER A 266 14.53 15.69 -15.70
CA SER A 266 14.79 16.98 -16.34
C SER A 266 16.06 17.67 -15.81
N LYS A 267 16.31 17.64 -14.50
CA LYS A 267 17.47 18.34 -13.92
C LYS A 267 18.75 17.52 -13.96
N LEU A 268 18.68 16.25 -13.57
CA LEU A 268 19.84 15.37 -13.54
C LEU A 268 20.04 14.58 -14.84
N GLN A 269 19.09 14.63 -15.78
CA GLN A 269 19.14 13.91 -17.06
C GLN A 269 19.39 12.40 -16.90
N LEU A 270 18.86 11.82 -15.81
CA LEU A 270 18.94 10.38 -15.49
C LEU A 270 17.71 9.62 -16.00
N ALA A 271 17.01 10.18 -16.99
CA ALA A 271 15.90 9.50 -17.63
C ALA A 271 16.41 8.16 -18.19
N ALA A 272 15.79 7.05 -17.78
CA ALA A 272 16.11 5.71 -18.24
C ALA A 272 17.56 5.24 -18.05
N LYS A 273 18.39 5.91 -17.22
CA LYS A 273 19.82 5.57 -17.00
C LYS A 273 20.09 4.08 -16.74
N TYR A 274 19.19 3.41 -16.01
CA TYR A 274 19.30 1.99 -15.68
C TYR A 274 18.16 1.14 -16.29
N ALA A 275 17.38 1.71 -17.22
CA ALA A 275 16.46 0.90 -18.00
C ALA A 275 17.25 0.06 -19.02
N ARG A 276 16.85 -1.18 -19.23
CA ARG A 276 17.36 -1.97 -20.35
C ARG A 276 16.64 -1.53 -21.61
N GLU A 277 17.38 -1.40 -22.70
CA GLU A 277 16.75 -1.33 -24.02
C GLU A 277 15.94 -2.62 -24.24
N PRO A 278 14.75 -2.54 -24.86
CA PRO A 278 14.00 -3.74 -25.20
C PRO A 278 14.88 -4.60 -26.11
N VAL A 279 15.21 -5.81 -25.65
CA VAL A 279 15.91 -6.77 -26.51
C VAL A 279 14.98 -7.05 -27.70
N LEU A 280 15.31 -6.47 -28.85
CA LEU A 280 14.77 -6.83 -30.16
C LEU A 280 15.22 -8.27 -30.44
N VAL A 281 14.54 -9.24 -29.84
CA VAL A 281 14.70 -10.67 -30.17
C VAL A 281 14.32 -10.93 -31.63
N ALA A 282 13.68 -9.97 -32.31
CA ALA A 282 13.42 -10.02 -33.74
C ALA A 282 14.71 -9.93 -34.59
N ASP A 283 15.77 -9.27 -34.12
CA ASP A 283 16.96 -9.08 -34.94
C ASP A 283 17.86 -10.33 -34.98
N VAL A 284 17.71 -11.24 -34.02
CA VAL A 284 18.45 -12.52 -34.00
C VAL A 284 17.79 -13.55 -34.93
N GLU A 285 16.45 -13.62 -34.97
CA GLU A 285 15.76 -14.50 -35.92
C GLU A 285 15.86 -14.00 -37.36
N VAL A 286 15.86 -12.68 -37.61
CA VAL A 286 16.07 -12.14 -38.96
C VAL A 286 17.51 -12.36 -39.44
N ALA A 287 18.51 -12.20 -38.56
CA ALA A 287 19.91 -12.46 -38.91
C ALA A 287 20.18 -13.95 -39.20
N ASP A 288 19.56 -14.88 -38.46
CA ASP A 288 19.67 -16.32 -38.71
C ASP A 288 18.94 -16.78 -39.99
N VAL A 289 17.85 -16.08 -40.37
CA VAL A 289 17.14 -16.34 -41.64
C VAL A 289 17.93 -15.79 -42.83
N GLU A 290 18.53 -14.60 -42.72
CA GLU A 290 19.35 -14.02 -43.79
C GLU A 290 20.66 -14.79 -44.00
N THR A 291 21.31 -15.30 -42.94
CA THR A 291 22.50 -16.13 -43.08
C THR A 291 22.20 -17.52 -43.65
N LYS A 292 21.04 -18.11 -43.36
CA LYS A 292 20.60 -19.36 -44.02
C LYS A 292 20.12 -19.17 -45.45
N ALA A 293 19.66 -17.97 -45.81
CA ALA A 293 19.28 -17.66 -47.19
C ALA A 293 20.49 -17.32 -48.08
N ALA A 294 21.65 -17.04 -47.48
CA ALA A 294 22.90 -16.68 -48.15
C ALA A 294 23.93 -17.82 -48.24
N SER A 295 23.60 -19.03 -47.74
CA SER A 295 24.43 -20.25 -47.82
C SER A 295 23.78 -21.31 -48.71
#